data_AF-A0A351YVQ8-F1
#
_entry.id   AF-A0A351YVQ8-F1
#
_cell.length_a   1.000
_cell.length_b   1.000
_cell.length_c   1.000
_cell.angle_alpha   90.00
_cell.angle_beta   90.00
_cell.angle_gamma   90.00
#
_symmetry.space_group_name_H-M   'P 1'
#
loop_
_entity.id
_entity.type
_entity.pdbx_description
1 polymer ?
#
loop_
_entity_poly.entity_id
_entity_poly.type
_entity_poly.pdbx_seq_one_letter_code
_entity_poly.pdbx_strand_id
1 'polypeptide(L)' 'MAGASKNSRTTVATQKFMCPDCGGEIIMKTLFENGRLRNIAECQKCKRTERRPKDFK' A
#
# COMPACT_ATOMS: atom_id res chain seq x y z
N MET A 1 3.60 27.53 -25.76
CA MET A 1 2.82 26.63 -24.88
C MET A 1 3.76 25.60 -24.26
N ALA A 2 4.19 25.81 -23.02
CA ALA A 2 5.03 24.85 -22.32
C ALA A 2 4.18 23.62 -21.98
N GLY A 3 4.50 22.47 -22.58
CA GLY A 3 3.82 21.22 -22.29
C GLY A 3 4.02 20.84 -20.83
N ALA A 4 2.94 20.76 -20.05
CA ALA A 4 2.99 20.22 -18.70
C ALA A 4 3.69 18.86 -18.71
N SER A 5 4.62 18.66 -17.78
CA SER A 5 5.42 17.43 -17.68
C SER A 5 4.49 16.20 -17.66
N LYS A 6 4.92 15.08 -18.26
CA LYS A 6 4.15 13.82 -18.24
C LYS A 6 3.87 13.33 -16.81
N ASN A 7 4.72 13.71 -15.85
CA ASN A 7 4.54 13.47 -14.42
C ASN A 7 3.43 14.31 -13.78
N SER A 8 3.01 15.42 -14.39
CA SER A 8 1.90 16.24 -13.88
C SER A 8 0.53 15.64 -14.21
N ARG A 9 0.45 14.71 -15.18
CA ARG A 9 -0.81 14.06 -15.59
C ARG A 9 -1.15 12.80 -14.80
N THR A 10 -0.15 12.21 -14.16
CA THR A 10 -0.38 11.16 -13.17
C THR A 10 -0.82 11.85 -11.89
N THR A 11 -2.14 12.02 -11.71
CA THR A 11 -2.69 12.03 -10.35
C THR A 11 -2.01 10.88 -9.63
N VAL A 12 -1.38 11.16 -8.49
CA VAL A 12 -0.80 10.12 -7.63
C VAL A 12 -1.99 9.31 -7.12
N ALA A 13 -2.50 8.41 -7.95
CA ALA A 13 -3.42 7.38 -7.57
C ALA A 13 -2.57 6.42 -6.76
N THR A 14 -2.42 6.70 -5.46
CA THR A 14 -2.08 5.66 -4.50
C THR A 14 -3.01 4.49 -4.80
N GLN A 15 -2.48 3.42 -5.39
CA GLN A 15 -3.28 2.24 -5.70
C GLN A 15 -3.88 1.77 -4.38
N LYS A 16 -5.20 1.87 -4.26
CA LYS A 16 -5.93 1.38 -3.10
C LYS A 16 -5.97 -0.14 -3.22
N PHE A 17 -5.35 -0.83 -2.27
CA PHE A 17 -5.38 -2.28 -2.21
C PHE A 17 -6.51 -2.69 -1.30
N MET A 18 -7.39 -3.55 -1.79
CA MET A 18 -8.49 -4.11 -1.03
C MET A 18 -8.16 -5.57 -0.73
N CYS A 19 -8.34 -6.01 0.50
CA CYS A 19 -8.13 -7.40 0.85
C CYS A 19 -9.32 -8.25 0.38
N PRO A 20 -9.06 -9.37 -0.32
CA PRO A 20 -10.09 -10.23 -0.91
C PRO A 20 -10.99 -10.91 0.14
N ASP A 21 -10.43 -11.26 1.31
CA ASP A 21 -11.18 -11.91 2.40
C ASP A 21 -12.13 -10.93 3.13
N CYS A 22 -11.59 -9.78 3.58
CA CYS A 22 -12.26 -8.85 4.49
C CYS A 22 -12.99 -7.71 3.77
N GLY A 23 -12.67 -7.46 2.48
CA GLY A 23 -13.07 -6.24 1.77
C GLY A 23 -12.61 -4.96 2.48
N GLY A 24 -11.52 -5.06 3.25
CA GLY A 24 -10.92 -3.95 3.98
C GLY A 24 -9.75 -3.36 3.20
N GLU A 25 -9.46 -2.09 3.43
CA GLU A 25 -8.30 -1.44 2.83
C GLU A 25 -7.01 -2.00 3.44
N ILE A 26 -6.06 -2.36 2.57
CA ILE A 26 -4.72 -2.79 2.92
C ILE A 26 -3.84 -1.54 2.92
N ILE A 27 -3.33 -1.20 4.11
CA ILE A 27 -2.44 -0.06 4.30
C ILE A 27 -1.01 -0.58 4.43
N MET A 28 -0.10 0.01 3.65
CA MET A 28 1.33 -0.24 3.79
C MET A 28 1.86 0.51 5.02
N LYS A 29 2.50 -0.21 5.93
CA LYS A 29 3.16 0.35 7.11
C LYS A 29 4.65 0.02 7.07
N THR A 30 5.47 0.98 7.49
CA THR A 30 6.89 0.74 7.74
C THR A 30 7.09 0.67 9.25
N LEU A 31 7.50 -0.49 9.74
CA LEU A 31 7.83 -0.73 11.13
C LEU A 31 9.35 -0.73 11.31
N PHE A 32 9.81 -0.17 12.42
CA PHE A 32 11.21 -0.24 12.81
C PHE A 32 11.32 -1.21 13.98
N GLU A 33 11.84 -2.41 13.72
CA GLU A 33 11.98 -3.48 14.72
C GLU A 33 13.44 -3.97 14.75
N ASN A 34 14.01 -4.13 15.95
CA ASN A 34 15.36 -4.65 16.17
C ASN A 34 16.45 -3.91 15.35
N GLY A 35 16.35 -2.59 15.24
CA GLY A 35 17.29 -1.76 14.49
C GLY A 35 17.15 -1.86 12.97
N ARG A 36 16.10 -2.53 12.45
CA ARG A 36 15.87 -2.71 11.02
C ARG A 36 14.49 -2.17 10.61
N LEU A 37 14.46 -1.50 9.47
CA LEU A 37 13.21 -1.10 8.81
C LEU A 37 12.58 -2.31 8.11
N ARG A 38 11.30 -2.55 8.37
CA ARG A 38 10.48 -3.57 7.74
C ARG A 38 9.25 -2.92 7.14
N ASN A 39 9.00 -3.19 5.86
CA ASN A 39 7.78 -2.76 5.19
C ASN A 39 6.80 -3.93 5.23
N ILE A 40 5.61 -3.70 5.80
CA ILE A 40 4.51 -4.65 5.89
C ILE A 40 3.24 -4.04 5.30
N ALA A 41 2.30 -4.89 4.93
CA ALA A 41 0.98 -4.54 4.44
C ALA A 41 -0.05 -5.08 5.44
N GLU A 42 -0.99 -4.26 5.92
CA GLU A 42 -1.98 -4.64 6.96
C GLU A 42 -3.43 -4.37 6.50
N CYS A 43 -4.34 -5.37 6.51
CA CYS A 43 -5.80 -5.11 6.32
C CYS A 43 -6.36 -4.46 7.59
N GLN A 44 -7.02 -3.30 7.46
CA GLN A 44 -7.64 -2.58 8.58
C GLN A 44 -8.79 -3.36 9.25
N LYS A 45 -9.46 -4.28 8.55
CA LYS A 45 -10.58 -5.07 9.08
C LYS A 45 -10.14 -6.36 9.78
N CYS A 46 -9.37 -7.22 9.10
CA CYS A 46 -8.96 -8.51 9.66
C CYS A 46 -7.60 -8.46 10.38
N LYS A 47 -6.92 -7.31 10.39
CA LYS A 47 -5.58 -7.11 10.97
C LYS A 47 -4.52 -8.08 10.46
N ARG A 48 -4.79 -8.74 9.33
CA ARG A 48 -3.83 -9.64 8.68
C ARG A 48 -2.67 -8.81 8.14
N THR A 49 -1.46 -9.25 8.45
CA THR A 49 -0.22 -8.62 8.02
C THR A 49 0.50 -9.53 7.05
N GLU A 50 0.89 -8.97 5.90
CA GLU A 50 1.69 -9.67 4.89
C GLU A 50 2.83 -8.77 4.45
N ARG A 51 3.76 -9.29 3.65
CA ARG A 51 4.88 -8.49 3.15
C ARG A 51 4.45 -7.54 2.02
N ARG A 52 3.55 -7.99 1.14
CA ARG A 52 3.06 -7.20 -0.01
C ARG A 52 1.54 -7.31 -0.12
N PRO A 53 0.85 -6.30 -0.68
CA PRO A 53 -0.59 -6.38 -0.91
C PRO A 53 -1.02 -7.53 -1.83
N LYS A 54 -0.13 -7.99 -2.74
CA LYS A 54 -0.38 -9.13 -3.62
C LYS A 54 -0.40 -10.49 -2.90
N ASP A 55 0.16 -10.56 -1.70
CA ASP A 55 0.23 -11.80 -0.91
C ASP A 55 -1.10 -12.06 -0.18
N PHE A 56 -1.99 -11.06 -0.10
CA PHE A 56 -3.38 -11.24 0.31
C PHE A 56 -4.13 -11.96 -0.84
N LYS A 57 -4.27 -13.28 -0.71
CA LYS A 57 -5.09 -14.12 -1.59
C LYS A 57 -6.50 -14.24 -1.06
#